data_AF-A0A8D9FJI8-F1
#
_entry.id   AF-A0A8D9FJI8-F1
#
_cell.length_a   1.000
_cell.length_b   1.000
_cell.length_c   1.000
_cell.angle_alpha   90.00
_cell.angle_beta   90.00
_cell.angle_gamma   90.00
#
_symmetry.space_group_name_H-M   'P 1'
#
loop_
_entity.id
_entity.type
_entity.pdbx_description
1 polymer ?
#
loop_
_entity_poly.entity_id
_entity_poly.type
_entity_poly.pdbx_seq_one_letter_code
_entity_poly.pdbx_strand_id
1 'polypeptide(L)'
;MLKCRPKTQIAVKKPTKSYKKDLPYFTQFEVSMRNKPRCCWVVIFGLVRDLTALVQAYRGRPEVMTLLKYAGQDISHWFDPSTGDIKYHIHPETGARVPFTPFGDIPHVQPY
;
A
#
# COMPACT_ATOMS: atom_id res chain seq x y z
N MET A 1 -34.53 58.94 -19.70
CA MET A 1 -35.15 58.66 -18.38
C MET A 1 -35.29 57.13 -18.30
N LEU A 2 -34.82 56.33 -17.34
CA LEU A 2 -34.26 56.45 -16.00
C LEU A 2 -33.05 55.50 -15.88
N LYS A 3 -32.06 55.88 -15.07
CA LYS A 3 -30.88 55.09 -14.68
C LYS A 3 -31.26 54.00 -13.66
N CYS A 4 -30.59 52.85 -13.68
CA CYS A 4 -30.33 52.05 -12.47
C CYS A 4 -28.91 51.46 -12.50
N ARG A 5 -28.20 51.64 -11.38
CA ARG A 5 -26.76 51.43 -11.11
C ARG A 5 -26.45 49.97 -10.65
N PRO A 6 -25.16 49.57 -10.55
CA PRO A 6 -24.71 48.18 -10.55
C PRO A 6 -24.74 47.53 -9.15
N LYS A 7 -24.76 46.20 -9.09
CA LYS A 7 -24.57 45.43 -7.85
C LYS A 7 -23.34 44.52 -7.97
N THR A 8 -22.24 45.04 -7.44
CA THR A 8 -21.33 44.41 -6.47
C THR A 8 -20.94 42.95 -6.67
N GLN A 9 -19.66 42.73 -6.95
CA GLN A 9 -18.98 41.45 -6.79
C GLN A 9 -19.09 40.97 -5.34
N ILE A 10 -19.58 39.75 -5.13
CA ILE A 10 -19.40 39.03 -3.85
C ILE A 10 -18.61 37.77 -4.19
N ALA A 11 -17.32 37.79 -3.83
CA ALA A 11 -16.47 36.62 -3.86
C ALA A 11 -17.08 35.55 -2.93
N VAL A 12 -17.66 34.50 -3.52
CA VAL A 12 -18.04 33.31 -2.76
C VAL A 12 -16.75 32.60 -2.37
N LYS A 13 -16.27 32.84 -1.15
CA LYS A 13 -15.25 31.99 -0.53
C LYS A 13 -15.84 30.58 -0.43
N LYS A 14 -15.44 29.69 -1.34
CA LYS A 14 -15.78 28.27 -1.22
C LYS A 14 -15.10 27.75 0.05
N PRO A 15 -15.83 27.19 1.02
CA PRO A 15 -15.22 26.56 2.17
C PRO A 15 -14.41 25.35 1.67
N THR A 16 -13.09 25.40 1.80
CA THR A 16 -12.18 24.28 1.53
C THR A 16 -12.33 23.25 2.65
N LYS A 17 -13.40 22.47 2.59
CA LYS A 17 -13.57 21.31 3.48
C LYS A 17 -12.65 20.20 2.97
N SER A 18 -11.52 20.00 3.66
CA SER A 18 -10.66 18.83 3.50
C SER A 18 -11.39 17.62 4.08
N TYR A 19 -12.20 16.95 3.26
CA TYR A 19 -12.83 15.69 3.66
C TYR A 19 -11.75 14.64 3.87
N LYS A 20 -11.42 14.33 5.14
CA LYS A 20 -10.86 13.02 5.46
C LYS A 20 -11.95 12.01 5.11
N LYS A 21 -11.87 11.41 3.93
CA LYS A 21 -12.77 10.29 3.57
C LYS A 21 -12.53 9.18 4.57
N ASP A 22 -13.57 8.78 5.29
CA ASP A 22 -13.53 7.57 6.11
C ASP A 22 -13.16 6.40 5.20
N LEU A 23 -12.03 5.74 5.47
CA LEU A 23 -11.61 4.58 4.69
C LEU A 23 -12.58 3.42 4.99
N PRO A 24 -12.96 2.63 3.98
CA PRO A 24 -13.81 1.46 4.20
C PRO A 24 -13.09 0.44 5.09
N TYR A 25 -13.86 -0.19 5.97
CA TYR A 25 -13.40 -1.33 6.76
C TYR A 25 -13.64 -2.63 5.98
N PHE A 26 -12.74 -3.60 6.16
CA PHE A 26 -12.84 -4.91 5.55
C PHE A 26 -12.67 -5.98 6.62
N THR A 27 -13.43 -7.05 6.49
CA THR A 27 -13.26 -8.25 7.30
C THR A 27 -12.08 -9.08 6.78
N GLN A 28 -11.48 -9.88 7.65
CA GLN A 28 -10.41 -10.81 7.25
C GLN A 28 -10.88 -11.79 6.17
N PHE A 29 -12.15 -12.17 6.19
CA PHE A 29 -12.76 -13.04 5.17
C PHE A 29 -12.83 -12.36 3.79
N GLU A 30 -13.19 -11.08 3.73
CA GLU A 30 -13.20 -10.33 2.47
C GLU A 30 -11.79 -10.17 1.87
N VAL A 31 -10.80 -9.94 2.73
CA VAL A 31 -9.40 -9.85 2.31
C VAL A 31 -8.90 -11.21 1.82
N SER A 32 -9.22 -12.31 2.50
CA SER A 32 -8.71 -13.65 2.13
C SER A 32 -9.25 -14.14 0.77
N MET A 33 -10.43 -13.68 0.35
CA MET A 33 -10.96 -13.93 -0.99
C MET A 33 -10.16 -13.23 -2.11
N ARG A 34 -9.35 -12.22 -1.78
CA ARG A 34 -8.54 -11.41 -2.72
C ARG A 34 -7.13 -11.97 -2.85
N ASN A 35 -7.07 -13.23 -3.29
CA ASN A 35 -5.83 -14.02 -3.40
C ASN A 35 -5.41 -14.35 -4.84
N LYS A 36 -5.88 -13.58 -5.83
CA LYS A 36 -5.63 -13.85 -7.25
C LYS A 36 -4.69 -12.80 -7.86
N PRO A 37 -3.93 -13.12 -8.93
CA PRO A 37 -3.04 -12.14 -9.56
C PRO A 37 -3.72 -10.88 -10.08
N ARG A 38 -5.03 -10.97 -10.39
CA ARG A 38 -5.84 -9.83 -10.84
C ARG A 38 -6.57 -9.10 -9.71
N CYS A 39 -6.53 -9.65 -8.50
CA CYS A 39 -7.16 -9.15 -7.28
C CYS A 39 -6.30 -9.60 -6.08
N CYS A 40 -5.14 -8.97 -5.91
CA CYS A 40 -4.14 -9.39 -4.92
C CYS A 40 -4.08 -8.36 -3.80
N TRP A 41 -4.72 -8.66 -2.67
CA TRP A 41 -4.72 -7.77 -1.50
C TRP A 41 -3.90 -8.37 -0.37
N VAL A 42 -3.31 -7.51 0.45
CA VAL A 42 -2.62 -7.91 1.68
C VAL A 42 -2.98 -6.95 2.80
N VAL A 43 -2.76 -7.36 4.04
CA VAL A 43 -2.84 -6.48 5.20
C VAL A 43 -1.43 -6.13 5.66
N ILE A 44 -1.19 -4.83 5.88
CA ILE A 44 0.05 -4.30 6.45
C ILE A 44 -0.34 -3.32 7.55
N PHE A 45 0.05 -3.62 8.79
CA PHE A 45 -0.25 -2.87 10.00
C PHE A 45 -1.74 -2.52 10.13
N GLY A 46 -2.61 -3.51 9.90
CA GLY A 46 -4.06 -3.37 9.97
C GLY A 46 -4.69 -2.60 8.80
N LEU A 47 -3.91 -2.25 7.78
CA LEU A 47 -4.40 -1.56 6.60
C LEU A 47 -4.41 -2.49 5.38
N VAL A 48 -5.53 -2.53 4.68
CA VAL A 48 -5.65 -3.27 3.42
C VAL A 48 -4.91 -2.52 2.31
N ARG A 49 -4.10 -3.24 1.56
CA ARG A 49 -3.32 -2.74 0.41
C ARG A 49 -3.63 -3.57 -0.81
N ASP A 50 -3.98 -2.89 -1.90
CA ASP A 50 -4.13 -3.52 -3.20
C ASP A 50 -2.76 -3.58 -3.91
N LEU A 51 -2.22 -4.78 -4.05
CA LEU A 51 -0.94 -5.03 -4.73
C LEU A 51 -1.14 -5.46 -6.20
N THR A 52 -2.36 -5.41 -6.74
CA THR A 52 -2.66 -5.87 -8.10
C THR A 52 -1.79 -5.18 -9.15
N ALA A 53 -1.60 -3.85 -9.02
CA ALA A 53 -0.73 -3.11 -9.93
C ALA A 53 0.75 -3.55 -9.83
N LEU A 54 1.22 -3.85 -8.62
CA LEU A 54 2.59 -4.31 -8.38
C LEU A 54 2.81 -5.72 -8.96
N VAL A 55 1.87 -6.63 -8.76
CA VAL A 55 1.88 -7.98 -9.34
C VAL A 55 1.90 -7.93 -10.87
N GLN A 56 1.17 -6.99 -11.48
CA GLN A 56 1.18 -6.80 -12.93
C GLN A 56 2.52 -6.24 -13.43
N ALA A 57 3.11 -5.28 -12.72
CA ALA A 57 4.39 -4.68 -13.09
C ALA A 57 5.55 -5.69 -13.04
N TYR A 58 5.51 -6.63 -12.09
CA TYR A 58 6.55 -7.66 -11.91
C TYR A 58 6.19 -8.99 -12.56
N ARG A 59 5.17 -9.03 -13.42
CA ARG A 59 4.64 -10.28 -13.98
C ARG A 59 5.74 -11.13 -14.63
N GLY A 60 5.80 -12.40 -14.24
CA GLY A 60 6.76 -13.37 -14.77
C GLY A 60 8.11 -13.39 -14.03
N ARG A 61 8.30 -12.57 -13.00
CA ARG A 61 9.47 -12.59 -12.14
C ARG A 61 9.24 -13.38 -10.85
N PRO A 62 10.29 -13.95 -10.21
CA PRO A 62 10.14 -14.76 -8.99
C PRO A 62 9.52 -13.98 -7.82
N GLU A 63 9.72 -12.67 -7.74
CA GLU A 63 9.21 -11.81 -6.67
C GLU A 63 7.68 -11.83 -6.58
N VAL A 64 7.01 -12.02 -7.72
CA VAL A 64 5.54 -12.13 -7.77
C VAL A 64 5.06 -13.40 -7.09
N MET A 65 5.83 -14.49 -7.13
CA MET A 65 5.43 -15.74 -6.49
C MET A 65 5.32 -15.57 -4.98
N THR A 66 6.24 -14.83 -4.37
CA THR A 66 6.20 -14.50 -2.94
C THR A 66 4.96 -13.66 -2.63
N LEU A 67 4.65 -12.63 -3.42
CA LEU A 67 3.44 -11.82 -3.20
C LEU A 67 2.15 -12.63 -3.36
N LEU A 68 2.05 -13.48 -4.37
CA LEU A 68 0.87 -14.32 -4.61
C LEU A 68 0.68 -15.37 -3.53
N LYS A 69 1.77 -15.93 -2.99
CA LYS A 69 1.73 -16.92 -1.90
C LYS A 69 1.10 -16.35 -0.63
N TYR A 70 1.33 -15.07 -0.35
CA TYR A 70 0.80 -14.37 0.83
C TYR A 70 -0.40 -13.47 0.50
N ALA A 71 -0.96 -13.57 -0.70
CA ALA A 71 -2.15 -12.82 -1.07
C ALA A 71 -3.35 -13.23 -0.21
N GLY A 72 -4.09 -12.24 0.27
CA GLY A 72 -5.20 -12.40 1.20
C GLY A 72 -4.80 -12.57 2.67
N GLN A 73 -3.51 -12.38 3.00
CA GLN A 73 -2.99 -12.54 4.37
C GLN A 73 -2.43 -11.24 4.94
N ASP A 74 -2.12 -11.28 6.24
CA ASP A 74 -1.38 -10.23 6.93
C ASP A 74 0.13 -10.47 6.83
N ILE A 75 0.83 -9.54 6.18
CA ILE A 75 2.28 -9.58 5.98
C ILE A 75 3.01 -8.54 6.84
N SER A 76 2.35 -7.97 7.86
CA SER A 76 2.96 -6.99 8.78
C SER A 76 4.25 -7.50 9.40
N HIS A 77 4.38 -8.82 9.59
CA HIS A 77 5.56 -9.44 10.16
C HIS A 77 6.83 -9.30 9.31
N TRP A 78 6.71 -8.94 8.02
CA TRP A 78 7.85 -8.67 7.13
C TRP A 78 8.52 -7.34 7.43
N PHE A 79 7.76 -6.40 7.98
CA PHE A 79 8.16 -5.02 8.17
C PHE A 79 8.49 -4.75 9.64
N ASP A 80 9.42 -3.85 9.86
CA ASP A 80 9.69 -3.31 11.18
C ASP A 80 8.57 -2.31 11.53
N PRO A 81 7.84 -2.50 12.66
CA PRO A 81 6.72 -1.62 13.02
C PRO A 81 7.14 -0.19 13.36
N SER A 82 8.41 0.05 13.67
CA SER A 82 8.93 1.37 14.01
C SER A 82 9.31 2.19 12.78
N THR A 83 9.90 1.55 11.76
CA THR A 83 10.37 2.22 10.54
C THR A 83 9.39 2.11 9.38
N GLY A 84 8.54 1.07 9.37
CA GLY A 84 7.69 0.71 8.24
C GLY A 84 8.46 0.08 7.06
N ASP A 85 9.78 -0.06 7.17
CA ASP A 85 10.63 -0.69 6.17
C ASP A 85 10.69 -2.21 6.40
N ILE A 86 11.20 -2.96 5.42
CA ILE A 86 11.42 -4.39 5.57
C ILE A 86 12.38 -4.66 6.73
N LYS A 87 12.21 -5.79 7.42
CA LYS A 87 13.17 -6.21 8.45
C LYS A 87 14.52 -6.51 7.81
N TYR A 88 15.59 -6.20 8.54
CA TYR A 88 16.96 -6.55 8.17
C TYR A 88 17.59 -7.39 9.28
N HIS A 89 18.55 -8.24 8.91
CA HIS A 89 19.41 -8.95 9.85
C HIS A 89 20.88 -8.76 9.47
N ILE A 90 21.77 -9.09 10.41
CA ILE A 90 23.22 -9.13 10.13
C ILE A 90 23.56 -10.53 9.65
N HIS A 91 24.09 -10.65 8.43
CA HIS A 91 24.51 -11.92 7.88
C HIS A 91 25.69 -12.48 8.72
N PRO A 92 25.60 -13.72 9.24
CA PRO A 92 26.55 -14.20 10.25
C PRO A 92 27.97 -14.37 9.73
N GLU A 93 28.15 -14.65 8.44
CA GLU A 93 29.47 -14.90 7.86
C GLU A 93 30.17 -13.63 7.39
N THR A 94 29.41 -12.65 6.93
CA THR A 94 29.95 -11.46 6.24
C THR A 94 29.79 -10.19 7.07
N GLY A 95 28.96 -10.21 8.11
CA GLY A 95 28.64 -9.03 8.92
C GLY A 95 27.81 -7.97 8.18
N ALA A 96 27.39 -8.22 6.94
CA ALA A 96 26.60 -7.28 6.17
C ALA A 96 25.17 -7.17 6.72
N ARG A 97 24.56 -5.98 6.61
CA ARG A 97 23.15 -5.77 6.91
C ARG A 97 22.31 -6.09 5.67
N VAL A 98 21.46 -7.11 5.78
CA VAL A 98 20.77 -7.71 4.62
C VAL A 98 19.28 -7.84 4.89
N PRO A 99 18.42 -7.72 3.85
CA PRO A 99 16.97 -7.84 4.03
C PRO A 99 16.61 -9.24 4.54
N PHE A 100 15.67 -9.31 5.48
CA PHE A 100 15.18 -10.55 6.05
C PHE A 100 13.99 -11.05 5.23
N THR A 101 14.28 -11.81 4.18
CA THR A 101 13.29 -12.36 3.23
C THR A 101 13.33 -13.89 3.16
N PRO A 102 13.09 -14.62 4.26
CA PRO A 102 13.12 -16.09 4.26
C PRO A 102 11.99 -16.72 3.42
N PHE A 103 11.01 -15.92 3.01
CA PHE A 103 9.82 -16.35 2.30
C PHE A 103 9.97 -16.34 0.76
N GLY A 104 11.06 -15.73 0.27
CA GLY A 104 11.34 -15.52 -1.14
C GLY A 104 11.61 -14.05 -1.48
N ASP A 105 11.98 -13.79 -2.73
CA ASP A 105 12.29 -12.44 -3.21
C ASP A 105 11.05 -11.54 -3.22
N ILE A 106 11.24 -10.24 -3.03
CA ILE A 106 10.16 -9.25 -2.95
C ILE A 106 10.48 -8.09 -3.90
N PRO A 107 9.47 -7.49 -4.57
CA PRO A 107 9.72 -6.36 -5.46
C PRO A 107 10.39 -5.19 -4.72
N HIS A 108 11.30 -4.51 -5.40
CA HIS A 108 12.11 -3.40 -4.87
C HIS A 108 13.07 -3.76 -3.73
N VAL A 109 13.20 -5.03 -3.35
CA VAL A 109 14.19 -5.49 -2.38
C VAL A 109 15.33 -6.15 -3.15
N GLN A 110 16.53 -5.60 -3.04
CA GLN A 110 17.71 -6.19 -3.68
C GLN A 110 18.10 -7.48 -2.93
N PRO A 111 18.24 -8.62 -3.63
CA PRO A 111 18.75 -9.83 -3.01
C PRO A 111 20.21 -9.60 -2.58
N TYR A 112 20.55 -10.13 -1.40
CA TYR A 112 21.90 -10.07 -0.84
C TYR A 112 22.82 -11.11 -1.47
#